data_AF-L5K0E8-F1
#
_entry.id   AF-L5K0E8-F1
#
_cell.length_a   1.000
_cell.length_b   1.000
_cell.length_c   1.000
_cell.angle_alpha   90.00
_cell.angle_beta   90.00
_cell.angle_gamma   90.00
#
_symmetry.space_group_name_H-M   'P 1'
#
loop_
_entity.id
_entity.type
_entity.pdbx_description
1 polymer ?
#
loop_
_entity_poly.entity_id
_entity_poly.type
_entity_poly.pdbx_seq_one_letter_code
_entity_poly.pdbx_strand_id
1 'polypeptide(L)'
;MRWRPPSHFPEESPKGRSGPGWAPAAGPRLPGPAAQDAARLLRSDAPSRRETGSTVCGYMGLDGASGSAAETQKLNFEEQPDSREFGCAKTLYISDADKRKHFRLVLRLVLRGGRELGTFHSRLIKVISKPSQKKQSLKNTDLCISSGSKVSLFNRLRSQTVSTRYLSVEDGAFVASARQWAAFTLHLADDHCSQGDFPPREGYIRYGSLVQLVCTVTGITLPPMIIRKVTKQCALLDVDEPISQLHKCAFQFPGGPSGGGGTYLCLATEKVVQFQASPCPKEANRALLNDSSCWTIIGTESVEFSFSTSLACTREPVTPVPLIRTLEVNPGAGGRWRAGLAKESSRALATPFPTRPGLTLRQLSGGGDVATLELHGENFHAELKVWFGDVEAETMYRSPRSLVCVVPDVATFSSDWRWLRTPITVAVSLVRADGLFYPSAFSFTYTPEYSARPGPSGVAEPATDPDADADADTLLESIHHEFTRTNFHLFIQT
;
A
#
# COMPACT_ATOMS: atom_id res chain seq x y z
N MET A 1 15.35 24.60 -49.01
CA MET A 1 14.56 23.71 -49.89
C MET A 1 13.53 23.04 -48.99
N ARG A 2 12.25 23.45 -48.99
CA ARG A 2 11.15 22.93 -49.85
C ARG A 2 11.31 21.41 -50.04
N TRP A 3 10.35 20.58 -49.68
CA TRP A 3 9.14 20.36 -50.48
C TRP A 3 7.95 19.79 -49.68
N ARG A 4 6.78 19.97 -50.28
CA ARG A 4 5.39 19.83 -49.82
C ARG A 4 4.75 18.51 -50.38
N PRO A 5 3.45 18.22 -50.15
CA PRO A 5 2.79 16.90 -50.09
C PRO A 5 2.31 16.37 -51.46
N PRO A 6 1.49 15.30 -51.50
CA PRO A 6 0.05 15.42 -51.87
C PRO A 6 -0.86 14.56 -50.94
N SER A 7 -2.08 14.93 -50.50
CA SER A 7 -3.34 15.36 -51.14
C SER A 7 -4.38 14.23 -51.34
N HIS A 8 -5.62 14.54 -50.93
CA HIS A 8 -6.94 14.03 -51.37
C HIS A 8 -7.75 13.02 -50.51
N PHE A 9 -8.77 13.60 -49.86
CA PHE A 9 -10.18 13.23 -49.57
C PHE A 9 -10.86 12.21 -50.53
N PRO A 10 -11.97 11.51 -50.16
CA PRO A 10 -13.22 12.15 -49.72
C PRO A 10 -14.12 11.46 -48.67
N GLU A 11 -15.10 12.29 -48.30
CA GLU A 11 -16.28 12.18 -47.45
C GLU A 11 -17.35 11.23 -48.01
N GLU A 12 -18.01 10.43 -47.15
CA GLU A 12 -19.39 9.99 -47.38
C GLU A 12 -20.07 9.58 -46.07
N SER A 13 -21.27 10.13 -45.84
CA SER A 13 -22.23 9.73 -44.80
C SER A 13 -23.17 8.66 -45.35
N PRO A 14 -23.80 7.82 -44.49
CA PRO A 14 -25.27 7.91 -44.46
C PRO A 14 -25.94 7.65 -43.08
N LYS A 15 -26.96 8.48 -42.83
CA LYS A 15 -28.28 8.25 -42.20
C LYS A 15 -28.51 7.01 -41.30
N GLY A 16 -28.64 7.27 -40.00
CA GLY A 16 -29.84 7.06 -39.17
C GLY A 16 -30.55 5.70 -39.10
N ARG A 17 -30.58 5.09 -37.90
CA ARG A 17 -31.72 4.37 -37.31
C ARG A 17 -31.59 4.27 -35.77
N SER A 18 -32.74 4.15 -35.12
CA SER A 18 -33.06 4.49 -33.73
C SER A 18 -33.13 3.29 -32.75
N GLY A 19 -32.58 3.47 -31.54
CA GLY A 19 -32.95 2.83 -30.25
C GLY A 19 -32.41 1.40 -29.96
N PRO A 20 -32.42 0.90 -28.70
CA PRO A 20 -32.70 1.53 -27.40
C PRO A 20 -31.47 1.60 -26.46
N GLY A 21 -31.61 2.37 -25.36
CA GLY A 21 -30.54 2.76 -24.46
C GLY A 21 -29.96 1.66 -23.55
N TRP A 22 -28.65 1.77 -23.33
CA TRP A 22 -27.95 1.21 -22.18
C TRP A 22 -27.40 2.36 -21.33
N ALA A 23 -27.85 2.40 -20.08
CA ALA A 23 -27.33 3.28 -19.05
C ALA A 23 -25.96 2.77 -18.56
N PRO A 24 -24.89 3.59 -18.56
CA PRO A 24 -23.68 3.25 -17.84
C PRO A 24 -23.88 3.49 -16.33
N ALA A 25 -23.46 2.49 -15.55
CA ALA A 25 -23.50 2.45 -14.10
C ALA A 25 -22.81 3.68 -13.47
N ALA A 26 -23.48 4.25 -12.47
CA ALA A 26 -22.98 5.35 -11.67
C ALA A 26 -21.73 4.94 -10.89
N GLY A 27 -20.62 5.63 -11.15
CA GLY A 27 -19.48 5.67 -10.23
C GLY A 27 -19.82 6.40 -8.92
N PRO A 28 -18.95 6.31 -7.90
CA PRO A 28 -19.20 6.88 -6.59
C PRO A 28 -19.39 8.41 -6.69
N ARG A 29 -20.51 8.89 -6.15
CA ARG A 29 -20.88 10.31 -6.12
C ARG A 29 -19.98 11.07 -5.15
N LEU A 30 -19.38 12.15 -5.65
CA LEU A 30 -18.82 13.22 -4.83
C LEU A 30 -19.93 13.84 -3.95
N PRO A 31 -19.62 14.36 -2.75
CA PRO A 31 -20.60 15.06 -1.93
C PRO A 31 -21.14 16.31 -2.65
N GLY A 32 -22.43 16.59 -2.44
CA GLY A 32 -23.26 17.51 -3.22
C GLY A 32 -22.94 19.02 -3.08
N PRO A 33 -23.72 19.88 -3.77
CA PRO A 33 -23.35 21.26 -4.08
C PRO A 33 -23.34 22.23 -2.89
N ALA A 34 -23.76 21.82 -1.69
CA ALA A 34 -23.70 22.65 -0.49
C ALA A 34 -22.26 22.96 0.00
N ALA A 35 -21.25 22.18 -0.44
CA ALA A 35 -19.85 22.42 -0.11
C ALA A 35 -19.11 23.36 -1.10
N GLN A 36 -19.72 23.71 -2.25
CA GLN A 36 -19.09 24.55 -3.28
C GLN A 36 -19.56 26.01 -3.26
N ASP A 37 -20.73 26.31 -2.72
CA ASP A 37 -21.26 27.68 -2.71
C ASP A 37 -20.66 28.59 -1.61
N ALA A 38 -20.03 28.00 -0.58
CA ALA A 38 -19.23 28.77 0.38
C ALA A 38 -17.91 29.29 -0.23
N ALA A 39 -17.46 28.75 -1.37
CA ALA A 39 -16.21 29.14 -2.04
C ALA A 39 -16.36 30.24 -3.11
N ARG A 40 -17.58 30.75 -3.34
CA ARG A 40 -17.86 31.75 -4.39
C ARG A 40 -18.08 33.20 -3.89
N LEU A 41 -18.16 33.45 -2.58
CA LEU A 41 -18.48 34.79 -2.05
C LEU A 41 -17.35 35.51 -1.30
N LEU A 42 -16.09 35.11 -1.46
CA LEU A 42 -14.93 35.86 -0.93
C LEU A 42 -13.78 36.00 -1.94
N ARG A 43 -14.11 36.39 -3.19
CA ARG A 43 -13.12 36.89 -4.16
C ARG A 43 -13.16 38.42 -4.21
N SER A 44 -12.71 39.06 -3.16
CA SER A 44 -12.25 40.45 -3.21
C SER A 44 -11.32 40.70 -2.04
N ASP A 45 -10.06 40.30 -2.19
CA ASP A 45 -8.92 41.18 -1.92
C ASP A 45 -7.61 40.43 -2.21
N ALA A 46 -6.89 40.94 -3.21
CA ALA A 46 -5.52 40.55 -3.48
C ALA A 46 -4.56 41.33 -2.56
N PRO A 47 -3.38 40.76 -2.29
CA PRO A 47 -2.21 41.48 -2.76
C PRO A 47 -1.33 40.61 -3.66
N SER A 48 -0.75 41.32 -4.63
CA SER A 48 0.22 40.91 -5.62
C SER A 48 1.47 40.23 -5.04
N ARG A 49 1.88 39.11 -5.66
CA ARG A 49 3.22 38.83 -6.23
C ARG A 49 3.31 37.31 -6.46
N ARG A 50 3.24 36.84 -7.70
CA ARG A 50 3.54 35.43 -8.04
C ARG A 50 5.04 35.21 -7.85
N GLU A 51 5.44 34.81 -6.64
CA GLU A 51 6.78 34.27 -6.38
C GLU A 51 6.73 32.75 -6.52
N THR A 52 7.30 32.25 -7.62
CA THR A 52 7.46 30.81 -7.89
C THR A 52 8.46 30.21 -6.91
N GLY A 53 7.99 29.40 -5.97
CA GLY A 53 8.81 28.56 -5.10
C GLY A 53 7.92 27.72 -4.19
N SER A 54 8.50 26.68 -3.56
CA SER A 54 7.78 25.83 -2.62
C SER A 54 7.17 26.66 -1.48
N THR A 55 5.94 26.33 -1.10
CA THR A 55 5.24 26.97 0.03
C THR A 55 5.78 26.53 1.39
N VAL A 56 6.64 25.51 1.41
CA VAL A 56 7.17 24.86 2.62
C VAL A 56 8.69 24.75 2.54
N CYS A 57 9.37 25.00 3.66
CA CYS A 57 10.79 24.72 3.85
C CYS A 57 10.95 23.50 4.76
N GLY A 58 11.82 22.55 4.37
CA GLY A 58 12.09 21.34 5.15
C GLY A 58 13.48 21.34 5.74
N TYR A 59 13.62 20.89 6.99
CA TYR A 59 14.89 20.70 7.68
C TYR A 59 14.94 19.27 8.22
N MET A 60 15.97 18.51 7.84
CA MET A 60 16.14 17.12 8.25
C MET A 60 17.36 16.95 9.14
N GLY A 61 17.24 16.19 10.22
CA GLY A 61 18.34 15.89 11.15
C GLY A 61 18.13 14.58 11.90
N LEU A 62 18.98 14.32 12.91
CA LEU A 62 18.89 13.17 13.81
C LEU A 62 18.19 13.56 15.12
N ASP A 63 17.55 12.60 15.79
CA ASP A 63 16.83 12.81 17.06
C ASP A 63 17.76 12.92 18.29
N GLY A 64 18.54 14.01 18.43
CA GLY A 64 19.51 14.22 19.52
C GLY A 64 19.19 15.37 20.49
N ALA A 65 19.68 15.27 21.73
CA ALA A 65 19.46 16.23 22.84
C ALA A 65 20.26 17.54 22.72
N SER A 66 21.22 17.65 21.81
CA SER A 66 21.87 18.92 21.47
C SER A 66 21.03 19.62 20.42
N GLY A 67 20.10 20.47 20.87
CA GLY A 67 19.30 21.38 20.05
C GLY A 67 20.13 22.45 19.32
N SER A 68 21.29 22.10 18.75
CA SER A 68 22.00 22.97 17.84
C SER A 68 21.34 22.85 16.47
N ALA A 69 20.86 23.97 15.94
CA ALA A 69 20.46 24.10 14.54
C ALA A 69 21.60 23.78 13.55
N ALA A 70 22.81 23.49 14.03
CA ALA A 70 24.02 23.31 13.23
C ALA A 70 24.12 21.93 12.53
N GLU A 71 23.34 20.92 12.94
CA GLU A 71 23.35 19.58 12.31
C GLU A 71 22.12 19.30 11.42
N THR A 72 21.19 20.25 11.29
CA THR A 72 20.03 20.06 10.41
C THR A 72 20.34 20.45 8.97
N GLN A 73 20.14 19.51 8.04
CA GLN A 73 20.25 19.75 6.61
C GLN A 73 18.95 20.37 6.08
N LYS A 74 19.05 21.56 5.46
CA LYS A 74 17.93 22.12 4.69
C LYS A 74 17.68 21.27 3.44
N LEU A 75 16.42 20.91 3.23
CA LEU A 75 15.96 20.20 2.05
C LEU A 75 15.63 21.18 0.92
N ASN A 76 16.04 20.82 -0.28
CA ASN A 76 15.62 21.48 -1.50
C ASN A 76 14.48 20.65 -2.09
N PHE A 77 13.29 21.23 -2.16
CA PHE A 77 12.13 20.62 -2.78
C PHE A 77 12.12 20.93 -4.28
N GLU A 78 12.12 19.89 -5.10
CA GLU A 78 11.95 19.95 -6.55
C GLU A 78 10.50 19.58 -6.88
N GLU A 79 9.83 20.39 -7.71
CA GLU A 79 8.50 20.07 -8.24
C GLU A 79 8.59 18.92 -9.24
N GLN A 80 7.74 17.91 -9.05
CA GLN A 80 7.58 16.77 -9.93
C GLN A 80 6.41 17.01 -10.92
N PRO A 81 6.37 16.27 -12.04
CA PRO A 81 5.32 16.42 -13.06
C PRO A 81 3.89 16.21 -12.53
N ASP A 82 3.73 15.47 -11.44
CA ASP A 82 2.45 15.21 -10.76
C ASP A 82 2.07 16.31 -9.74
N SER A 83 2.73 17.47 -9.79
CA SER A 83 2.57 18.58 -8.83
C SER A 83 2.96 18.23 -7.39
N ARG A 84 3.66 17.12 -7.16
CA ARG A 84 4.26 16.79 -5.86
C ARG A 84 5.63 17.42 -5.72
N GLU A 85 6.05 17.62 -4.48
CA GLU A 85 7.39 18.10 -4.15
C GLU A 85 8.26 16.95 -3.62
N PHE A 86 9.49 16.86 -4.11
CA PHE A 86 10.46 15.86 -3.67
C PHE A 86 11.73 16.52 -3.14
N GLY A 87 12.17 16.09 -1.96
CA GLY A 87 13.43 16.54 -1.35
C GLY A 87 14.23 15.37 -0.83
N CYS A 88 15.56 15.48 -0.87
CA CYS A 88 16.46 14.43 -0.38
C CYS A 88 17.59 15.00 0.47
N ALA A 89 17.89 14.31 1.57
CA ALA A 89 19.02 14.65 2.45
C ALA A 89 20.23 13.78 2.09
N LYS A 90 21.21 14.35 1.39
CA LYS A 90 22.39 13.61 0.89
C LYS A 90 23.61 13.68 1.80
N THR A 91 23.59 14.54 2.82
CA THR A 91 24.77 14.86 3.64
C THR A 91 24.56 14.55 5.12
N LEU A 92 23.56 13.74 5.46
CA LEU A 92 23.36 13.25 6.82
C LEU A 92 24.40 12.18 7.16
N TYR A 93 24.96 12.26 8.35
CA TYR A 93 25.86 11.27 8.91
C TYR A 93 25.68 11.21 10.43
N ILE A 94 26.09 10.09 11.03
CA ILE A 94 26.18 9.94 12.49
C ILE A 94 27.66 9.77 12.85
N SER A 95 28.16 10.61 13.76
CA SER A 95 29.54 10.53 14.25
C SER A 95 29.70 9.34 15.21
N ASP A 96 30.92 8.83 15.30
CA ASP A 96 31.34 7.85 16.31
C ASP A 96 31.31 8.39 17.74
N ALA A 97 31.20 9.72 17.92
CA ALA A 97 30.89 10.35 19.21
C ALA A 97 29.50 9.94 19.72
N ASP A 98 28.55 9.68 18.82
CA ASP A 98 27.22 9.21 19.18
C ASP A 98 27.26 7.71 19.50
N LYS A 99 26.95 7.36 20.76
CA LYS A 99 26.96 5.98 21.26
C LYS A 99 25.60 5.28 21.18
N ARG A 100 24.58 5.92 20.61
CA ARG A 100 23.24 5.32 20.49
C ARG A 100 23.27 4.15 19.51
N LYS A 101 22.57 3.07 19.88
CA LYS A 101 22.41 1.89 19.01
C LYS A 101 21.35 2.10 17.93
N HIS A 102 20.40 3.00 18.17
CA HIS A 102 19.32 3.33 17.27
C HIS A 102 19.04 4.84 17.34
N PHE A 103 18.63 5.42 16.23
CA PHE A 103 18.19 6.81 16.13
C PHE A 103 16.98 6.91 15.19
N ARG A 104 16.33 8.06 15.13
CA ARG A 104 15.31 8.41 14.14
C ARG A 104 15.73 9.65 13.37
N LEU A 105 15.31 9.73 12.12
CA LEU A 105 15.35 10.96 11.36
C LEU A 105 14.19 11.85 11.82
N VAL A 106 14.48 13.14 11.94
CA VAL A 106 13.52 14.19 12.29
C VAL A 106 13.41 15.13 11.11
N LEU A 107 12.22 15.23 10.52
CA LEU A 107 11.88 16.18 9.48
C LEU A 107 11.01 17.28 10.08
N ARG A 108 11.50 18.51 10.09
CA ARG A 108 10.73 19.70 10.48
C ARG A 108 10.31 20.44 9.22
N LEU A 109 9.01 20.69 9.10
CA LEU A 109 8.45 21.47 8.00
C LEU A 109 8.01 22.84 8.52
N VAL A 110 8.32 23.89 7.77
CA VAL A 110 8.05 25.29 8.12
C VAL A 110 7.39 25.98 6.93
N LEU A 111 6.27 26.67 7.16
CA LEU A 111 5.53 27.39 6.12
C LEU A 111 6.23 28.70 5.75
N ARG A 112 5.92 29.23 4.55
CA ARG A 112 6.21 30.63 4.19
C ARG A 112 5.57 31.56 5.24
N GLY A 113 6.40 32.25 6.02
CA GLY A 113 5.98 33.02 7.19
C GLY A 113 6.68 32.59 8.49
N GLY A 114 7.51 31.55 8.45
CA GLY A 114 8.32 31.11 9.60
C GLY A 114 7.56 30.28 10.64
N ARG A 115 6.28 29.98 10.39
CA ARG A 115 5.46 29.16 11.27
C ARG A 115 5.74 27.67 11.03
N GLU A 116 5.94 26.93 12.11
CA GLU A 116 6.16 25.48 12.05
C GLU A 116 4.88 24.77 11.60
N LEU A 117 4.98 24.00 10.52
CA LEU A 117 3.91 23.11 10.07
C LEU A 117 3.86 21.88 10.97
N GLY A 118 5.02 21.28 11.27
CA GLY A 118 5.12 20.17 12.21
C GLY A 118 6.47 19.45 12.13
N THR A 119 6.68 18.57 13.11
CA THR A 119 7.88 17.73 13.24
C THR A 119 7.54 16.23 13.10
N PHE A 120 8.08 15.60 12.06
CA PHE A 120 7.81 14.23 11.66
C PHE A 120 9.02 13.34 11.94
N HIS A 121 8.77 12.09 12.37
CA HIS A 121 9.81 11.15 12.76
C HIS A 121 9.80 9.90 11.88
N SER A 122 10.99 9.41 11.50
CA SER A 122 11.10 8.12 10.82
C SER A 122 10.91 6.94 11.78
N ARG A 123 10.90 5.71 11.22
CA ARG A 123 11.15 4.49 12.01
C ARG A 123 12.56 4.52 12.61
N LEU A 124 12.78 3.67 13.61
CA LEU A 124 14.09 3.47 14.22
C LEU A 124 15.08 2.92 13.19
N ILE A 125 16.24 3.56 13.09
CA ILE A 125 17.35 3.16 12.23
C ILE A 125 18.46 2.62 13.13
N LYS A 126 18.91 1.40 12.86
CA LYS A 126 19.98 0.73 13.60
C LYS A 126 21.34 1.26 13.15
N VAL A 127 22.16 1.67 14.11
CA VAL A 127 23.56 2.05 13.86
C VAL A 127 24.40 0.79 13.73
N ILE A 128 25.20 0.70 12.66
CA ILE A 128 26.15 -0.39 12.42
C ILE A 128 27.54 0.20 12.20
N SER A 129 28.58 -0.52 12.64
CA SER A 129 29.96 -0.05 12.50
C SER A 129 30.47 -0.20 11.07
N LYS A 130 30.38 -1.42 10.51
CA LYS A 130 30.74 -1.77 9.12
C LYS A 130 29.88 -2.94 8.66
N PRO A 131 29.65 -3.10 7.34
CA PRO A 131 29.05 -4.31 6.81
C PRO A 131 29.87 -5.54 7.23
N SER A 132 29.19 -6.61 7.65
CA SER A 132 29.86 -7.84 8.05
C SER A 132 30.55 -8.48 6.86
N GLN A 133 31.87 -8.68 6.95
CA GLN A 133 32.64 -9.45 5.97
C GLN A 133 32.65 -10.97 6.29
N LYS A 134 32.26 -11.34 7.51
CA LYS A 134 32.16 -12.74 7.93
C LYS A 134 30.91 -13.37 7.34
N LYS A 135 30.92 -14.70 7.19
CA LYS A 135 29.71 -15.49 6.88
C LYS A 135 28.60 -15.09 7.84
N GLN A 136 27.50 -14.59 7.29
CA GLN A 136 26.38 -14.17 8.11
C GLN A 136 25.77 -15.39 8.77
N SER A 137 25.56 -15.29 10.09
CA SER A 137 24.95 -16.37 10.86
C SER A 137 23.48 -16.04 11.13
N LEU A 138 22.63 -17.07 11.08
CA LEU A 138 21.23 -17.00 11.55
C LEU A 138 21.11 -16.70 13.05
N LYS A 139 22.21 -16.64 13.81
CA LYS A 139 22.22 -16.14 15.19
C LYS A 139 22.09 -14.62 15.27
N ASN A 140 22.41 -13.88 14.20
CA ASN A 140 22.27 -12.42 14.11
C ASN A 140 21.26 -12.07 13.01
N THR A 141 19.99 -12.32 13.32
CA THR A 141 18.85 -12.15 12.40
C THR A 141 18.58 -10.70 12.04
N ASP A 142 18.93 -9.75 12.91
CA ASP A 142 18.62 -8.32 12.73
C ASP A 142 19.22 -7.69 11.46
N LEU A 143 20.32 -8.26 10.96
CA LEU A 143 20.98 -7.76 9.76
C LEU A 143 20.63 -8.57 8.51
N CYS A 144 19.90 -9.68 8.67
CA CYS A 144 19.49 -10.51 7.55
C CYS A 144 18.33 -9.86 6.80
N ILE A 145 18.22 -10.15 5.51
CA ILE A 145 17.09 -9.72 4.68
C ILE A 145 16.13 -10.91 4.53
N SER A 146 14.86 -10.71 4.92
CA SER A 146 13.80 -11.70 4.74
C SER A 146 13.04 -11.49 3.43
N SER A 147 12.43 -12.57 2.94
CA SER A 147 11.45 -12.51 1.86
C SER A 147 10.28 -11.61 2.24
N GLY A 148 9.82 -10.78 1.31
CA GLY A 148 8.80 -9.75 1.52
C GLY A 148 9.33 -8.43 2.10
N SER A 149 10.60 -8.36 2.51
CA SER A 149 11.23 -7.10 2.92
C SER A 149 11.38 -6.13 1.74
N LYS A 150 11.29 -4.83 2.04
CA LYS A 150 11.59 -3.77 1.08
C LYS A 150 13.09 -3.49 1.08
N VAL A 151 13.70 -3.46 -0.10
CA VAL A 151 15.13 -3.21 -0.30
C VAL A 151 15.35 -2.15 -1.37
N SER A 152 16.48 -1.48 -1.32
CA SER A 152 17.00 -0.67 -2.43
C SER A 152 18.35 -1.21 -2.88
N LEU A 153 18.66 -0.97 -4.16
CA LEU A 153 19.88 -1.41 -4.81
C LEU A 153 20.61 -0.19 -5.35
N PHE A 154 21.90 -0.10 -5.08
CA PHE A 154 22.75 0.94 -5.65
C PHE A 154 24.08 0.39 -6.12
N ASN A 155 24.59 0.97 -7.20
CA ASN A 155 25.93 0.77 -7.70
C ASN A 155 26.79 1.99 -7.37
N ARG A 156 28.06 1.76 -7.02
CA ARG A 156 29.04 2.84 -6.80
C ARG A 156 30.35 2.48 -7.45
N LEU A 157 30.63 3.09 -8.60
CA LEU A 157 31.85 2.85 -9.36
C LEU A 157 33.08 3.38 -8.61
N ARG A 158 34.08 2.52 -8.42
CA ARG A 158 35.36 2.84 -7.73
C ARG A 158 35.18 3.48 -6.34
N SER A 159 34.08 3.18 -5.66
CA SER A 159 33.75 3.74 -4.34
C SER A 159 33.62 5.28 -4.30
N GLN A 160 33.41 5.94 -5.44
CA GLN A 160 33.21 7.40 -5.49
C GLN A 160 31.75 7.79 -5.24
N THR A 161 31.48 8.79 -4.40
CA THR A 161 30.11 9.18 -4.05
C THR A 161 29.33 9.74 -5.26
N VAL A 162 29.99 10.52 -6.10
CA VAL A 162 29.41 11.15 -7.31
C VAL A 162 28.98 10.12 -8.37
N SER A 163 29.60 8.93 -8.36
CA SER A 163 29.26 7.84 -9.29
C SER A 163 28.13 6.94 -8.78
N THR A 164 27.51 7.27 -7.63
CA THR A 164 26.42 6.45 -7.09
C THR A 164 25.22 6.51 -8.03
N ARG A 165 24.70 5.34 -8.37
CA ARG A 165 23.50 5.16 -9.19
C ARG A 165 22.58 4.19 -8.47
N TYR A 166 21.32 4.57 -8.31
CA TYR A 166 20.31 3.78 -7.62
C TYR A 166 19.38 3.15 -8.63
N LEU A 167 19.00 1.90 -8.41
CA LEU A 167 17.95 1.28 -9.21
C LEU A 167 16.63 2.02 -8.97
N SER A 168 15.99 2.46 -10.04
CA SER A 168 14.73 3.18 -10.03
C SER A 168 13.83 2.72 -11.18
N VAL A 169 12.59 3.18 -11.19
CA VAL A 169 11.63 2.95 -12.28
C VAL A 169 11.11 4.30 -12.74
N GLU A 170 11.35 4.64 -14.00
CA GLU A 170 10.91 5.88 -14.66
C GLU A 170 10.20 5.49 -15.97
N ASP A 171 9.03 6.08 -16.25
CA ASP A 171 8.22 5.81 -17.45
C ASP A 171 7.96 4.32 -17.73
N GLY A 172 7.79 3.52 -16.66
CA GLY A 172 7.55 2.09 -16.76
C GLY A 172 8.78 1.24 -17.09
N ALA A 173 9.97 1.84 -17.19
CA ALA A 173 11.23 1.16 -17.44
C ALA A 173 12.17 1.21 -16.23
N PHE A 174 12.97 0.16 -16.07
CA PHE A 174 14.03 0.15 -15.06
C PHE A 174 15.20 1.03 -15.52
N VAL A 175 15.56 2.00 -14.69
CA VAL A 175 16.65 2.94 -14.91
C VAL A 175 17.59 2.92 -13.72
N ALA A 176 18.80 3.43 -13.89
CA ALA A 176 19.61 3.78 -12.74
C ALA A 176 19.75 5.29 -12.64
N SER A 177 19.18 5.85 -11.57
CA SER A 177 19.09 7.28 -11.37
C SER A 177 20.17 7.75 -10.39
N ALA A 178 20.73 8.93 -10.64
CA ALA A 178 21.61 9.62 -9.70
C ALA A 178 20.83 10.47 -8.66
N ARG A 179 19.52 10.65 -8.87
CA ARG A 179 18.68 11.57 -8.09
C ARG A 179 17.76 10.82 -7.12
N GLN A 180 17.14 9.75 -7.62
CA GLN A 180 16.09 9.03 -6.91
C GLN A 180 16.46 7.55 -6.80
N TRP A 181 15.88 6.89 -5.81
CA TRP A 181 15.99 5.46 -5.62
C TRP A 181 14.58 4.90 -5.43
N ALA A 182 14.33 3.70 -5.97
CA ALA A 182 13.10 2.99 -5.71
C ALA A 182 13.31 1.95 -4.60
N ALA A 183 12.25 1.72 -3.82
CA ALA A 183 12.14 0.57 -2.95
C ALA A 183 11.51 -0.59 -3.72
N PHE A 184 12.08 -1.79 -3.58
CA PHE A 184 11.63 -3.02 -4.20
C PHE A 184 11.28 -4.03 -3.13
N THR A 185 10.12 -4.68 -3.22
CA THR A 185 9.82 -5.85 -2.41
C THR A 185 10.58 -7.03 -3.00
N LEU A 186 11.40 -7.67 -2.15
CA LEU A 186 12.23 -8.81 -2.56
C LEU A 186 11.55 -10.12 -2.15
N HIS A 187 11.07 -10.88 -3.11
CA HIS A 187 10.40 -12.15 -2.89
C HIS A 187 11.33 -13.33 -3.19
N LEU A 188 11.30 -14.34 -2.33
CA LEU A 188 11.97 -15.63 -2.54
C LEU A 188 11.07 -16.55 -3.38
N ALA A 189 11.62 -17.13 -4.45
CA ALA A 189 10.90 -18.08 -5.30
C ALA A 189 10.75 -19.44 -4.61
N ASP A 190 9.72 -20.18 -5.03
CA ASP A 190 9.62 -21.60 -4.75
C ASP A 190 10.21 -22.43 -5.91
N ASP A 191 10.85 -23.56 -5.59
CA ASP A 191 11.55 -24.42 -6.54
C ASP A 191 10.58 -25.14 -7.51
N HIS A 192 9.27 -24.97 -7.34
CA HIS A 192 8.19 -25.61 -8.11
C HIS A 192 7.38 -24.63 -8.98
N CYS A 193 7.88 -23.41 -9.17
CA CYS A 193 7.17 -22.36 -9.90
C CYS A 193 7.30 -22.52 -11.42
N SER A 194 6.18 -22.85 -12.08
CA SER A 194 5.94 -22.61 -13.50
C SER A 194 5.86 -21.10 -13.76
N GLN A 195 6.41 -20.61 -14.89
CA GLN A 195 6.36 -19.19 -15.28
C GLN A 195 4.97 -18.57 -15.06
N GLY A 196 4.82 -17.70 -14.07
CA GLY A 196 3.61 -16.87 -13.88
C GLY A 196 3.16 -16.69 -12.44
N ASP A 197 3.27 -17.71 -11.60
CA ASP A 197 2.80 -17.66 -10.20
C ASP A 197 3.98 -17.72 -9.23
N PHE A 198 4.35 -16.60 -8.63
CA PHE A 198 5.45 -16.50 -7.67
C PHE A 198 4.89 -16.47 -6.23
N PRO A 199 4.51 -17.62 -5.62
CA PRO A 199 3.98 -17.62 -4.27
C PRO A 199 5.07 -17.13 -3.31
N PRO A 200 4.78 -16.12 -2.47
CA PRO A 200 5.78 -15.59 -1.55
C PRO A 200 6.14 -16.65 -0.51
N ARG A 201 7.37 -17.17 -0.57
CA ARG A 201 7.91 -18.03 0.48
C ARG A 201 8.40 -17.19 1.65
N GLU A 202 8.04 -17.56 2.87
CA GLU A 202 8.60 -16.95 4.07
C GLU A 202 9.99 -17.51 4.39
N GLY A 203 10.91 -16.65 4.81
CA GLY A 203 12.26 -17.05 5.20
C GLY A 203 13.32 -15.98 4.92
N TYR A 204 14.55 -16.25 5.40
CA TYR A 204 15.71 -15.42 5.09
C TYR A 204 16.24 -15.74 3.69
N ILE A 205 16.57 -14.69 2.94
CA ILE A 205 17.09 -14.84 1.59
C ILE A 205 18.57 -15.20 1.68
N ARG A 206 18.96 -16.24 0.95
CA ARG A 206 20.32 -16.77 0.91
C ARG A 206 20.92 -16.53 -0.46
N TYR A 207 22.24 -16.46 -0.52
CA TYR A 207 22.94 -16.51 -1.80
C TYR A 207 22.69 -17.85 -2.49
N GLY A 208 22.53 -17.80 -3.82
CA GLY A 208 22.13 -18.95 -4.64
C GLY A 208 20.62 -19.12 -4.77
N SER A 209 19.80 -18.40 -4.00
CA SER A 209 18.34 -18.44 -4.13
C SER A 209 17.84 -17.66 -5.36
N LEU A 210 16.77 -18.16 -5.98
CA LEU A 210 16.01 -17.44 -7.00
C LEU A 210 15.10 -16.40 -6.33
N VAL A 211 15.20 -15.14 -6.76
CA VAL A 211 14.48 -14.02 -6.18
C VAL A 211 13.80 -13.18 -7.26
N GLN A 212 12.71 -12.51 -6.87
CA GLN A 212 12.01 -11.54 -7.71
C GLN A 212 11.96 -10.19 -7.02
N LEU A 213 12.28 -9.13 -7.76
CA LEU A 213 12.22 -7.74 -7.31
C LEU A 213 10.96 -7.09 -7.88
N VAL A 214 10.12 -6.55 -7.00
CA VAL A 214 8.84 -5.90 -7.36
C VAL A 214 8.89 -4.45 -6.91
N CYS A 215 8.76 -3.49 -7.83
CA CYS A 215 8.76 -2.07 -7.49
C CYS A 215 7.61 -1.75 -6.54
N THR A 216 7.91 -1.05 -5.43
CA THR A 216 6.88 -0.80 -4.41
C THR A 216 5.81 0.19 -4.86
N VAL A 217 6.16 1.11 -5.75
CA VAL A 217 5.28 2.18 -6.23
C VAL A 217 4.52 1.75 -7.48
N THR A 218 5.22 1.28 -8.52
CA THR A 218 4.62 0.95 -9.82
C THR A 218 4.11 -0.48 -9.93
N GLY A 219 4.55 -1.38 -9.04
CA GLY A 219 4.23 -2.82 -9.12
C GLY A 219 4.98 -3.58 -10.22
N ILE A 220 5.77 -2.89 -11.06
CA ILE A 220 6.54 -3.51 -12.14
C ILE A 220 7.63 -4.43 -11.56
N THR A 221 7.80 -5.59 -12.16
CA THR A 221 8.70 -6.64 -11.68
C THR A 221 9.90 -6.81 -12.60
N LEU A 222 11.07 -7.06 -12.01
CA LEU A 222 12.20 -7.60 -12.78
C LEU A 222 11.99 -9.11 -13.00
N PRO A 223 12.55 -9.68 -14.08
CA PRO A 223 12.58 -11.12 -14.26
C PRO A 223 13.20 -11.82 -13.04
N PRO A 224 12.79 -13.06 -12.72
CA PRO A 224 13.40 -13.83 -11.64
C PRO A 224 14.91 -13.97 -11.88
N MET A 225 15.70 -13.76 -10.83
CA MET A 225 17.17 -13.78 -10.89
C MET A 225 17.75 -14.51 -9.67
N ILE A 226 18.90 -15.14 -9.84
CA ILE A 226 19.64 -15.79 -8.76
C ILE A 226 20.57 -14.76 -8.14
N ILE A 227 20.43 -14.52 -6.83
CA ILE A 227 21.31 -13.59 -6.12
C ILE A 227 22.65 -14.25 -5.77
N ARG A 228 23.75 -13.63 -6.18
CA ARG A 228 25.12 -14.13 -6.00
C ARG A 228 25.94 -13.18 -5.13
N LYS A 229 26.84 -13.73 -4.32
CA LYS A 229 27.75 -12.94 -3.49
C LYS A 229 28.88 -12.39 -4.35
N VAL A 230 29.24 -11.12 -4.16
CA VAL A 230 30.33 -10.49 -4.91
C VAL A 230 31.52 -10.21 -4.01
N THR A 231 32.70 -10.68 -4.43
CA THR A 231 33.97 -10.38 -3.76
C THR A 231 35.03 -10.06 -4.82
N LYS A 232 35.69 -8.90 -4.70
CA LYS A 232 36.72 -8.45 -5.66
C LYS A 232 36.27 -8.54 -7.14
N GLN A 233 35.07 -8.05 -7.45
CA GLN A 233 34.46 -8.09 -8.80
C GLN A 233 34.17 -9.51 -9.33
N CYS A 234 34.26 -10.55 -8.50
CA CYS A 234 33.83 -11.90 -8.87
C CYS A 234 32.51 -12.25 -8.20
N ALA A 235 31.56 -12.80 -8.95
CA ALA A 235 30.41 -13.52 -8.40
C ALA A 235 30.87 -14.91 -7.93
N LEU A 236 30.50 -15.25 -6.68
CA LEU A 236 30.74 -16.56 -6.08
C LEU A 236 29.48 -17.42 -6.27
N LEU A 237 29.64 -18.60 -6.90
CA LEU A 237 28.53 -19.46 -7.33
C LEU A 237 28.16 -20.54 -6.30
N ASP A 238 29.06 -20.86 -5.38
CA ASP A 238 28.98 -21.94 -4.38
C ASP A 238 28.64 -21.45 -2.97
N VAL A 239 28.34 -20.16 -2.82
CA VAL A 239 28.03 -19.56 -1.52
C VAL A 239 26.56 -19.76 -1.18
N ASP A 240 26.31 -20.51 -0.11
CA ASP A 240 25.01 -20.63 0.54
C ASP A 240 25.07 -20.06 1.97
N GLU A 241 24.78 -18.77 2.09
CA GLU A 241 24.65 -18.05 3.36
C GLU A 241 23.58 -16.94 3.27
N PRO A 242 22.97 -16.53 4.40
CA PRO A 242 22.02 -15.43 4.41
C PRO A 242 22.64 -14.11 3.94
N ILE A 243 21.88 -13.33 3.17
CA ILE A 243 22.30 -11.98 2.77
C ILE A 243 22.15 -11.03 3.94
N SER A 244 23.12 -10.14 4.11
CA SER A 244 23.11 -9.10 5.13
C SER A 244 22.99 -7.69 4.53
N GLN A 245 22.55 -6.74 5.36
CA GLN A 245 22.58 -5.31 5.05
C GLN A 245 23.94 -4.85 4.51
N LEU A 246 23.93 -4.02 3.45
CA LEU A 246 25.10 -3.42 2.80
C LEU A 246 26.09 -4.42 2.17
N HIS A 247 25.67 -5.67 1.95
CA HIS A 247 26.48 -6.62 1.18
C HIS A 247 26.53 -6.24 -0.30
N LYS A 248 27.65 -6.62 -0.94
CA LYS A 248 27.78 -6.56 -2.39
C LYS A 248 27.27 -7.86 -3.01
N CYS A 249 26.34 -7.74 -3.94
CA CYS A 249 25.70 -8.85 -4.64
C CYS A 249 25.61 -8.58 -6.14
N ALA A 250 25.34 -9.63 -6.90
CA ALA A 250 25.02 -9.57 -8.31
C ALA A 250 23.76 -10.42 -8.56
N PHE A 251 23.00 -10.08 -9.59
CA PHE A 251 21.77 -10.78 -9.95
C PHE A 251 21.98 -11.48 -11.28
N GLN A 252 21.95 -12.81 -11.26
CA GLN A 252 22.18 -13.67 -12.42
C GLN A 252 20.84 -14.10 -13.02
N PHE A 253 20.66 -13.98 -14.33
CA PHE A 253 19.49 -14.50 -15.00
C PHE A 253 19.55 -16.03 -15.10
N PRO A 254 18.47 -16.76 -14.77
CA PRO A 254 18.39 -18.21 -14.94
C PRO A 254 18.34 -18.55 -16.45
N GLY A 255 18.94 -19.68 -16.84
CA GLY A 255 18.90 -20.17 -18.23
C GLY A 255 19.99 -19.65 -19.17
N GLY A 256 21.09 -19.11 -18.63
CA GLY A 256 22.28 -18.79 -19.44
C GLY A 256 22.97 -20.04 -20.01
N PRO A 257 23.78 -19.91 -21.09
CA PRO A 257 24.45 -21.04 -21.72
C PRO A 257 25.27 -21.83 -20.69
N SER A 258 25.14 -23.15 -20.76
CA SER A 258 25.67 -24.17 -19.82
C SER A 258 27.20 -24.23 -19.71
N GLY A 259 27.92 -23.27 -20.29
CA GLY A 259 29.37 -23.14 -20.23
C GLY A 259 29.82 -21.68 -20.23
N GLY A 260 29.74 -21.02 -19.07
CA GLY A 260 30.60 -19.87 -18.77
C GLY A 260 29.91 -18.60 -18.30
N GLY A 261 30.26 -18.16 -17.09
CA GLY A 261 29.98 -16.84 -16.52
C GLY A 261 28.54 -16.62 -16.05
N GLY A 262 27.57 -16.84 -16.93
CA GLY A 262 26.17 -16.46 -16.76
C GLY A 262 25.92 -15.00 -17.17
N THR A 263 24.65 -14.67 -17.37
CA THR A 263 24.21 -13.31 -17.68
C THR A 263 23.75 -12.60 -16.41
N TYR A 264 24.15 -11.35 -16.21
CA TYR A 264 23.86 -10.59 -14.99
C TYR A 264 23.16 -9.26 -15.27
N LEU A 265 22.42 -8.79 -14.27
CA LEU A 265 21.85 -7.45 -14.24
C LEU A 265 22.96 -6.41 -14.12
N CYS A 266 23.06 -5.56 -15.13
CA CYS A 266 24.15 -4.61 -15.27
C CYS A 266 23.61 -3.19 -15.53
N LEU A 267 24.33 -2.21 -15.00
CA LEU A 267 24.12 -0.82 -15.37
C LEU A 267 24.96 -0.41 -16.60
N ALA A 268 24.30 0.04 -17.66
CA ALA A 268 24.94 0.72 -18.77
C ALA A 268 24.48 2.18 -18.82
N THR A 269 25.34 3.10 -18.34
CA THR A 269 25.03 4.53 -18.20
C THR A 269 23.86 4.77 -17.25
N GLU A 270 22.67 5.06 -17.76
CA GLU A 270 21.44 5.26 -17.00
C GLU A 270 20.41 4.12 -17.26
N LYS A 271 20.76 3.14 -18.11
CA LYS A 271 19.88 2.02 -18.48
C LYS A 271 20.29 0.72 -17.80
N VAL A 272 19.29 -0.07 -17.42
CA VAL A 272 19.49 -1.43 -16.91
C VAL A 272 19.51 -2.41 -18.09
N VAL A 273 20.59 -3.17 -18.21
CA VAL A 273 20.84 -4.10 -19.31
C VAL A 273 21.31 -5.47 -18.80
N GLN A 274 21.34 -6.45 -19.69
CA GLN A 274 21.92 -7.75 -19.43
C GLN A 274 23.40 -7.76 -19.87
N PHE A 275 24.29 -8.25 -19.01
CA PHE A 275 25.72 -8.37 -19.30
C PHE A 275 26.18 -9.82 -19.18
N GLN A 276 26.87 -10.31 -20.20
CA GLN A 276 27.47 -11.64 -20.18
C GLN A 276 28.79 -11.59 -19.41
N ALA A 277 28.86 -12.27 -18.26
CA ALA A 277 30.09 -12.36 -17.48
C ALA A 277 31.10 -13.31 -18.15
N SER A 278 32.39 -13.07 -17.91
CA SER A 278 33.43 -14.01 -18.34
C SER A 278 33.66 -15.08 -17.26
N PRO A 279 33.79 -16.36 -17.63
CA PRO A 279 34.19 -17.40 -16.68
C PRO A 279 35.61 -17.13 -16.19
N CYS A 280 35.88 -17.39 -14.91
CA CYS A 280 37.25 -17.33 -14.40
C CYS A 280 38.04 -18.56 -14.89
N PRO A 281 39.17 -18.42 -15.60
CA PRO A 281 39.95 -19.55 -16.09
C PRO A 281 40.57 -20.40 -14.96
N LYS A 282 40.76 -19.79 -13.79
CA LYS A 282 41.46 -20.38 -12.65
C LYS A 282 40.53 -21.06 -11.64
N GLU A 283 39.25 -20.66 -11.59
CA GLU A 283 38.30 -21.07 -10.56
C GLU A 283 36.89 -21.21 -11.15
N ALA A 284 36.41 -22.45 -11.32
CA ALA A 284 35.11 -22.73 -11.94
C ALA A 284 33.90 -22.23 -11.13
N ASN A 285 34.07 -22.03 -9.82
CA ASN A 285 33.04 -21.48 -8.91
C ASN A 285 32.95 -19.95 -8.96
N ARG A 286 33.68 -19.28 -9.86
CA ARG A 286 33.68 -17.82 -9.99
C ARG A 286 33.38 -17.33 -11.39
N ALA A 287 32.59 -16.26 -11.46
CA ALA A 287 32.37 -15.48 -12.67
C ALA A 287 32.93 -14.07 -12.51
N LEU A 288 33.71 -13.60 -13.49
CA LEU A 288 34.25 -12.24 -13.52
C LEU A 288 33.16 -11.27 -13.98
N LEU A 289 32.84 -10.30 -13.14
CA LEU A 289 31.85 -9.28 -13.41
C LEU A 289 32.50 -7.96 -13.79
N ASN A 290 31.75 -7.14 -14.51
CA ASN A 290 32.07 -5.72 -14.60
C ASN A 290 31.65 -4.99 -13.31
N ASP A 291 32.23 -3.82 -13.07
CA ASP A 291 31.88 -2.99 -11.91
C ASP A 291 30.39 -2.61 -11.88
N SER A 292 29.79 -2.47 -13.06
CA SER A 292 28.39 -2.11 -13.23
C SER A 292 27.38 -3.22 -12.89
N SER A 293 27.81 -4.48 -12.76
CA SER A 293 26.97 -5.59 -12.31
C SER A 293 27.03 -5.82 -10.80
N CYS A 294 27.84 -5.03 -10.09
CA CYS A 294 28.02 -5.14 -8.65
C CYS A 294 27.06 -4.20 -7.92
N TRP A 295 26.01 -4.75 -7.31
CA TRP A 295 25.01 -3.98 -6.57
C TRP A 295 25.27 -4.07 -5.08
N THR A 296 24.96 -3.00 -4.35
CA THR A 296 24.90 -3.00 -2.89
C THR A 296 23.44 -3.01 -2.48
N ILE A 297 23.06 -3.97 -1.65
CA ILE A 297 21.68 -4.14 -1.17
C ILE A 297 21.51 -3.58 0.24
N ILE A 298 20.39 -2.89 0.48
CA ILE A 298 20.04 -2.36 1.79
C ILE A 298 18.52 -2.41 1.99
N GLY A 299 18.09 -2.79 3.19
CA GLY A 299 16.70 -2.75 3.62
C GLY A 299 16.22 -1.31 3.79
N THR A 300 14.97 -1.07 3.41
CA THR A 300 14.38 0.28 3.40
C THR A 300 13.05 0.28 4.11
N GLU A 301 12.76 1.35 4.82
CA GLU A 301 11.49 1.59 5.50
C GLU A 301 10.86 2.89 5.03
N SER A 302 9.53 2.97 5.11
CA SER A 302 8.75 4.14 4.73
C SER A 302 7.77 4.49 5.84
N VAL A 303 7.67 5.77 6.18
CA VAL A 303 6.63 6.30 7.07
C VAL A 303 5.82 7.30 6.28
N GLU A 304 4.51 7.19 6.37
CA GLU A 304 3.55 8.06 5.70
C GLU A 304 2.74 8.81 6.76
N PHE A 305 2.55 10.10 6.53
CA PHE A 305 1.74 10.98 7.37
C PHE A 305 0.73 11.68 6.48
N SER A 306 -0.54 11.60 6.84
CA SER A 306 -1.63 12.15 6.05
C SER A 306 -2.46 13.09 6.92
N PHE A 307 -2.66 14.31 6.44
CA PHE A 307 -3.48 15.33 7.06
C PHE A 307 -4.03 16.28 5.99
N SER A 308 -5.20 16.86 6.22
CA SER A 308 -5.76 17.92 5.39
C SER A 308 -6.36 19.02 6.27
N THR A 309 -6.25 20.26 5.80
CA THR A 309 -6.76 21.44 6.50
C THR A 309 -7.97 21.97 5.74
N SER A 310 -9.11 22.12 6.41
CA SER A 310 -10.22 22.89 5.85
C SER A 310 -10.01 24.38 6.16
N LEU A 311 -9.68 25.16 5.12
CA LEU A 311 -9.90 26.61 5.00
C LEU A 311 -9.32 27.61 6.04
N ALA A 312 -8.59 27.21 7.06
CA ALA A 312 -7.79 28.13 7.87
C ALA A 312 -6.43 27.50 8.18
N CYS A 313 -5.37 28.25 7.91
CA CYS A 313 -4.03 27.95 8.40
C CYS A 313 -4.18 27.74 9.91
N THR A 314 -3.92 26.52 10.41
CA THR A 314 -4.06 26.20 11.85
C THR A 314 -3.23 27.20 12.67
N ARG A 315 -3.40 27.37 13.98
CA ARG A 315 -2.40 28.15 14.77
C ARG A 315 -1.27 27.24 15.26
N GLU A 316 -1.65 26.04 15.64
CA GLU A 316 -0.78 24.98 16.14
C GLU A 316 -0.20 24.10 15.02
N PRO A 317 0.93 23.42 15.26
CA PRO A 317 1.48 22.45 14.32
C PRO A 317 0.51 21.27 14.10
N VAL A 318 0.61 20.62 12.95
CA VAL A 318 -0.17 19.42 12.59
C VAL A 318 0.33 18.17 13.32
N THR A 319 1.44 18.28 14.05
CA THR A 319 2.05 17.19 14.80
C THR A 319 1.71 17.33 16.29
N PRO A 320 1.58 16.21 17.02
CA PRO A 320 1.84 14.85 16.57
C PRO A 320 0.66 14.24 15.78
N VAL A 321 0.97 13.69 14.60
CA VAL A 321 -0.06 13.07 13.73
C VAL A 321 -0.56 11.77 14.40
N PRO A 322 -1.87 11.63 14.64
CA PRO A 322 -2.42 10.42 15.22
C PRO A 322 -2.39 9.27 14.21
N LEU A 323 -2.00 8.07 14.67
CA LEU A 323 -1.95 6.88 13.84
C LEU A 323 -2.82 5.78 14.44
N ILE A 324 -3.85 5.36 13.72
CA ILE A 324 -4.65 4.18 14.08
C ILE A 324 -3.90 2.93 13.62
N ARG A 325 -3.71 1.96 14.52
CA ARG A 325 -3.07 0.67 14.24
C ARG A 325 -4.07 -0.46 14.14
N THR A 326 -5.01 -0.49 15.08
CA THR A 326 -6.07 -1.48 15.15
C THR A 326 -7.36 -0.82 15.64
N LEU A 327 -8.47 -1.45 15.25
CA LEU A 327 -9.80 -1.09 15.66
C LEU A 327 -10.40 -2.33 16.31
N GLU A 328 -11.08 -2.15 17.44
CA GLU A 328 -11.75 -3.21 18.18
C GLU A 328 -13.18 -2.75 18.49
N VAL A 329 -14.16 -3.54 18.05
CA VAL A 329 -15.57 -3.26 18.37
C VAL A 329 -15.90 -3.96 19.66
N ASN A 330 -16.39 -3.20 20.64
CA ASN A 330 -16.90 -3.74 21.89
C ASN A 330 -18.43 -3.84 21.75
N PRO A 331 -18.99 -5.05 21.54
CA PRO A 331 -20.43 -5.22 21.48
C PRO A 331 -21.02 -4.94 22.87
N GLY A 332 -21.95 -3.99 22.95
CA GLY A 332 -22.87 -3.90 24.07
C GLY A 332 -23.61 -5.23 24.21
N ALA A 333 -23.83 -5.67 25.45
CA ALA A 333 -24.44 -6.96 25.73
C ALA A 333 -25.91 -6.98 25.25
N GLY A 334 -26.17 -7.64 24.10
CA GLY A 334 -27.50 -8.11 23.70
C GLY A 334 -28.22 -7.37 22.57
N GLY A 335 -27.89 -7.66 21.30
CA GLY A 335 -28.73 -7.23 20.16
C GLY A 335 -28.16 -7.48 18.75
N ARG A 336 -28.94 -7.07 17.73
CA ARG A 336 -29.17 -7.69 16.41
C ARG A 336 -28.43 -7.04 15.21
N TRP A 337 -27.10 -6.82 15.25
CA TRP A 337 -26.33 -6.36 14.07
C TRP A 337 -24.92 -6.93 13.98
N ARG A 338 -24.44 -7.29 12.78
CA ARG A 338 -23.03 -7.67 12.56
C ARG A 338 -22.19 -6.48 12.08
N ALA A 339 -21.22 -6.07 12.89
CA ALA A 339 -20.21 -5.08 12.52
C ALA A 339 -18.95 -5.77 11.99
N GLY A 340 -18.41 -5.26 10.88
CA GLY A 340 -17.16 -5.72 10.28
C GLY A 340 -16.18 -4.57 10.13
N LEU A 341 -14.91 -4.81 10.46
CA LEU A 341 -13.83 -3.86 10.22
C LEU A 341 -13.11 -4.25 8.94
N ALA A 342 -12.97 -3.30 8.03
CA ALA A 342 -12.12 -3.45 6.86
C ALA A 342 -10.93 -2.50 6.99
N LYS A 343 -9.73 -3.04 6.81
CA LYS A 343 -8.53 -2.24 6.59
C LYS A 343 -8.28 -2.23 5.10
N GLU A 344 -8.38 -1.06 4.47
CA GLU A 344 -7.93 -0.91 3.09
C GLU A 344 -6.41 -1.03 3.09
N SER A 345 -5.92 -2.13 2.52
CA SER A 345 -4.53 -2.22 2.09
C SER A 345 -4.37 -1.23 0.94
N SER A 346 -3.41 -0.30 1.01
CA SER A 346 -3.16 0.71 -0.02
C SER A 346 -2.61 0.15 -1.35
N ARG A 347 -3.02 -1.06 -1.73
CA ARG A 347 -2.70 -1.73 -2.98
C ARG A 347 -3.87 -2.58 -3.45
N ALA A 348 -4.67 -2.01 -4.35
CA ALA A 348 -5.32 -2.77 -5.41
C ALA A 348 -5.45 -1.85 -6.62
N LEU A 349 -4.60 -2.08 -7.64
CA LEU A 349 -4.95 -1.66 -8.99
C LEU A 349 -6.25 -2.40 -9.37
N ALA A 350 -7.17 -1.68 -9.98
CA ALA A 350 -8.42 -2.21 -10.51
C ALA A 350 -8.14 -3.40 -11.45
N THR A 351 -8.39 -4.62 -10.98
CA THR A 351 -8.64 -5.79 -11.83
C THR A 351 -10.16 -5.93 -12.01
N PRO A 352 -10.67 -6.23 -13.21
CA PRO A 352 -12.11 -6.32 -13.46
C PRO A 352 -12.77 -7.63 -12.98
N PHE A 353 -12.15 -8.36 -12.04
CA PHE A 353 -12.71 -9.58 -11.47
C PHE A 353 -12.47 -9.62 -9.95
N PRO A 354 -13.51 -9.81 -9.11
CA PRO A 354 -13.38 -9.77 -7.67
C PRO A 354 -12.89 -11.13 -7.14
N THR A 355 -11.59 -11.38 -7.18
CA THR A 355 -10.98 -12.42 -6.33
C THR A 355 -10.59 -11.78 -4.99
N ARG A 356 -11.37 -12.15 -3.97
CA ARG A 356 -11.31 -11.67 -2.59
C ARG A 356 -9.89 -11.78 -2.00
N PRO A 357 -9.24 -10.67 -1.58
CA PRO A 357 -8.18 -10.75 -0.58
C PRO A 357 -8.80 -11.15 0.77
N GLY A 358 -8.11 -11.99 1.53
CA GLY A 358 -8.57 -12.53 2.81
C GLY A 358 -8.95 -11.43 3.81
N LEU A 359 -10.24 -11.11 3.87
CA LEU A 359 -10.85 -10.37 4.96
C LEU A 359 -10.85 -11.28 6.18
N THR A 360 -10.05 -10.96 7.20
CA THR A 360 -10.32 -11.45 8.56
C THR A 360 -11.56 -10.71 9.09
N LEU A 361 -12.72 -11.12 8.60
CA LEU A 361 -14.01 -10.69 9.11
C LEU A 361 -14.18 -11.29 10.50
N ARG A 362 -13.79 -10.56 11.54
CA ARG A 362 -14.19 -10.92 12.91
C ARG A 362 -15.66 -10.56 13.06
N GLN A 363 -16.46 -11.61 13.20
CA GLN A 363 -17.91 -11.60 13.15
C GLN A 363 -18.46 -11.43 14.56
N LEU A 364 -19.10 -10.30 14.88
CA LEU A 364 -19.76 -10.12 16.18
C LEU A 364 -21.09 -9.38 16.00
N SER A 365 -22.12 -9.96 16.60
CA SER A 365 -23.48 -9.41 16.70
C SER A 365 -23.58 -8.49 17.92
N GLY A 366 -24.13 -7.28 17.77
CA GLY A 366 -24.38 -6.36 18.89
C GLY A 366 -25.51 -5.36 18.60
N GLY A 367 -26.30 -5.06 19.63
CA GLY A 367 -27.34 -4.03 19.62
C GLY A 367 -27.75 -3.72 21.05
N GLY A 368 -28.43 -2.58 21.24
CA GLY A 368 -29.25 -2.34 22.43
C GLY A 368 -28.58 -1.82 23.70
N ASP A 369 -27.32 -1.40 23.65
CA ASP A 369 -26.77 -0.31 24.46
C ASP A 369 -25.52 0.15 23.69
N VAL A 370 -25.31 1.47 23.63
CA VAL A 370 -24.38 2.16 22.73
C VAL A 370 -23.18 1.28 22.31
N ALA A 371 -23.17 0.79 21.07
CA ALA A 371 -22.03 0.05 20.55
C ALA A 371 -20.81 0.99 20.56
N THR A 372 -19.70 0.53 21.12
CA THR A 372 -18.48 1.35 21.18
C THR A 372 -17.39 0.74 20.31
N LEU A 373 -16.63 1.62 19.68
CA LEU A 373 -15.44 1.29 18.92
C LEU A 373 -14.24 1.79 19.69
N GLU A 374 -13.32 0.88 20.03
CA GLU A 374 -12.03 1.20 20.61
C GLU A 374 -10.97 1.28 19.50
N LEU A 375 -10.27 2.40 19.45
CA LEU A 375 -9.19 2.68 18.52
C LEU A 375 -7.88 2.56 19.27
N HIS A 376 -7.01 1.66 18.82
CA HIS A 376 -5.65 1.55 19.35
C HIS A 376 -4.64 2.13 18.37
N GLY A 377 -3.70 2.91 18.89
CA GLY A 377 -2.81 3.68 18.05
C GLY A 377 -1.70 4.41 18.79
N GLU A 378 -1.25 5.51 18.19
CA GLU A 378 -0.21 6.37 18.71
C GLU A 378 -0.62 7.83 18.55
N ASN A 379 -0.13 8.70 19.45
CA ASN A 379 -0.30 10.16 19.43
C ASN A 379 -1.74 10.66 19.59
N PHE A 380 -2.59 9.91 20.28
CA PHE A 380 -3.94 10.40 20.60
C PHE A 380 -3.90 11.47 21.70
N HIS A 381 -4.84 12.42 21.63
CA HIS A 381 -5.02 13.48 22.61
C HIS A 381 -6.51 13.82 22.73
N ALA A 382 -6.88 14.54 23.79
CA ALA A 382 -8.28 14.78 24.16
C ALA A 382 -9.08 15.64 23.15
N GLU A 383 -8.40 16.41 22.31
CA GLU A 383 -9.03 17.27 21.30
C GLU A 383 -9.37 16.54 19.99
N LEU A 384 -9.08 15.23 19.90
CA LEU A 384 -9.43 14.41 18.74
C LEU A 384 -10.85 13.85 18.87
N LYS A 385 -11.60 13.96 17.78
CA LYS A 385 -12.91 13.34 17.58
C LYS A 385 -12.82 12.30 16.46
N VAL A 386 -13.50 11.18 16.65
CA VAL A 386 -13.66 10.14 15.62
C VAL A 386 -14.82 10.51 14.72
N TRP A 387 -14.62 10.38 13.42
CA TRP A 387 -15.63 10.63 12.40
C TRP A 387 -15.87 9.36 11.59
N PHE A 388 -17.14 9.07 11.33
CA PHE A 388 -17.59 8.00 10.44
C PHE A 388 -18.15 8.67 9.19
N GLY A 389 -17.41 8.65 8.09
CA GLY A 389 -17.75 9.46 6.91
C GLY A 389 -17.82 10.94 7.27
N ASP A 390 -19.01 11.51 7.19
CA ASP A 390 -19.37 12.90 7.51
C ASP A 390 -20.03 13.08 8.89
N VAL A 391 -20.11 12.03 9.70
CA VAL A 391 -20.77 12.05 11.02
C VAL A 391 -19.72 12.04 12.13
N GLU A 392 -19.74 13.07 12.98
CA GLU A 392 -18.96 13.10 14.22
C GLU A 392 -19.52 12.11 15.24
N ALA A 393 -18.65 11.30 15.82
CA ALA A 393 -18.99 10.38 16.90
C ALA A 393 -18.59 10.93 18.28
N GLU A 394 -19.41 10.65 19.29
CA GLU A 394 -19.05 10.92 20.68
C GLU A 394 -17.79 10.13 21.04
N THR A 395 -16.71 10.87 21.30
CA THR A 395 -15.36 10.30 21.48
C THR A 395 -14.87 10.58 22.90
N MET A 396 -14.39 9.53 23.55
CA MET A 396 -13.81 9.49 24.88
C MET A 396 -12.31 9.21 24.77
N TYR A 397 -11.51 10.14 25.29
CA TYR A 397 -10.06 9.96 25.38
C TYR A 397 -9.69 9.12 26.59
N ARG A 398 -8.97 8.01 26.38
CA ARG A 398 -8.44 7.17 27.46
C ARG A 398 -6.95 7.40 27.69
N SER A 399 -6.14 7.36 26.63
CA SER A 399 -4.69 7.51 26.71
C SER A 399 -4.10 7.92 25.36
N PRO A 400 -2.80 8.27 25.29
CA PRO A 400 -2.14 8.55 24.01
C PRO A 400 -2.12 7.39 23.00
N ARG A 401 -2.60 6.19 23.40
CA ARG A 401 -2.69 4.99 22.57
C ARG A 401 -4.09 4.40 22.47
N SER A 402 -5.10 4.95 23.16
CA SER A 402 -6.48 4.45 23.12
C SER A 402 -7.49 5.60 23.12
N LEU A 403 -8.39 5.57 22.14
CA LEU A 403 -9.62 6.35 22.06
C LEU A 403 -10.79 5.39 22.02
N VAL A 404 -11.93 5.78 22.57
CA VAL A 404 -13.18 5.04 22.42
C VAL A 404 -14.22 5.97 21.86
N CYS A 405 -14.99 5.54 20.88
CA CYS A 405 -16.13 6.30 20.38
C CYS A 405 -17.40 5.47 20.34
N VAL A 406 -18.52 6.18 20.41
CA VAL A 406 -19.87 5.68 20.17
C VAL A 406 -20.02 5.44 18.66
N VAL A 407 -20.43 4.24 18.27
CA VAL A 407 -20.75 3.94 16.87
C VAL A 407 -22.09 4.61 16.53
N PRO A 408 -22.14 5.51 15.51
CA PRO A 408 -23.38 6.16 15.12
C PRO A 408 -24.43 5.17 14.59
N ASP A 409 -25.71 5.53 14.72
CA ASP A 409 -26.79 4.72 14.17
C ASP A 409 -26.74 4.73 12.63
N VAL A 410 -26.97 3.57 12.02
CA VAL A 410 -26.95 3.38 10.56
C VAL A 410 -27.95 4.29 9.83
N ALA A 411 -29.05 4.68 10.48
CA ALA A 411 -30.05 5.60 9.96
C ALA A 411 -29.46 6.99 9.62
N THR A 412 -28.34 7.35 10.24
CA THR A 412 -27.63 8.61 9.96
C THR A 412 -27.03 8.63 8.55
N PHE A 413 -26.67 7.45 8.00
CA PHE A 413 -26.00 7.33 6.71
C PHE A 413 -26.94 7.02 5.54
N SER A 414 -28.10 6.42 5.82
CA SER A 414 -29.07 6.11 4.78
C SER A 414 -30.47 6.05 5.39
N SER A 415 -31.44 6.73 4.80
CA SER A 415 -32.86 6.63 5.18
C SER A 415 -33.47 5.27 4.81
N ASP A 416 -32.95 4.64 3.75
CA ASP A 416 -33.48 3.40 3.17
C ASP A 416 -32.77 2.15 3.71
N TRP A 417 -31.93 2.32 4.75
CA TRP A 417 -31.15 1.25 5.37
C TRP A 417 -31.97 0.02 5.76
N ARG A 418 -33.24 0.22 6.14
CA ARG A 418 -34.17 -0.86 6.52
C ARG A 418 -34.52 -1.80 5.38
N TRP A 419 -34.42 -1.32 4.14
CA TRP A 419 -34.76 -2.05 2.92
C TRP A 419 -33.51 -2.45 2.13
N LEU A 420 -32.37 -1.83 2.44
CA LEU A 420 -31.08 -2.15 1.84
C LEU A 420 -30.60 -3.53 2.33
N ARG A 421 -30.45 -4.45 1.38
CA ARG A 421 -29.84 -5.77 1.61
C ARG A 421 -28.31 -5.76 1.44
N THR A 422 -27.73 -4.59 1.20
CA THR A 422 -26.29 -4.40 0.93
C THR A 422 -25.58 -3.79 2.14
N PRO A 423 -24.35 -4.21 2.45
CA PRO A 423 -23.55 -3.58 3.51
C PRO A 423 -23.28 -2.11 3.22
N ILE A 424 -23.33 -1.27 4.26
CA ILE A 424 -22.94 0.15 4.20
C ILE A 424 -21.55 0.27 4.79
N THR A 425 -20.60 0.80 4.02
CA THR A 425 -19.21 0.96 4.48
C THR A 425 -18.86 2.45 4.51
N VAL A 426 -18.38 2.92 5.66
CA VAL A 426 -18.01 4.33 5.89
C VAL A 426 -16.55 4.41 6.31
N ALA A 427 -15.82 5.43 5.84
CA ALA A 427 -14.44 5.64 6.24
C ALA A 427 -14.38 6.13 7.70
N VAL A 428 -13.42 5.63 8.48
CA VAL A 428 -13.14 6.12 9.82
C VAL A 428 -12.02 7.16 9.72
N SER A 429 -12.19 8.33 10.34
CA SER A 429 -11.18 9.41 10.33
C SER A 429 -11.07 10.07 11.71
N LEU A 430 -10.00 10.82 11.93
CA LEU A 430 -9.81 11.61 13.15
C LEU A 430 -9.80 13.09 12.81
N VAL A 431 -10.49 13.90 13.59
CA VAL A 431 -10.55 15.37 13.41
C VAL A 431 -10.17 16.04 14.71
N ARG A 432 -9.24 16.98 14.66
CA ARG A 432 -8.86 17.80 15.82
C ARG A 432 -9.82 18.99 15.96
N ALA A 433 -9.98 19.51 17.17
CA ALA A 433 -10.86 20.65 17.47
C ALA A 433 -10.61 21.91 16.61
N ASP A 434 -9.43 22.08 16.02
CA ASP A 434 -9.10 23.18 15.12
C ASP A 434 -9.45 22.93 13.63
N GLY A 435 -10.15 21.82 13.33
CA GLY A 435 -10.59 21.46 11.99
C GLY A 435 -9.54 20.69 11.17
N LEU A 436 -8.43 20.29 11.78
CA LEU A 436 -7.43 19.45 11.12
C LEU A 436 -7.93 18.01 10.97
N PHE A 437 -8.01 17.54 9.73
CA PHE A 437 -8.52 16.24 9.37
C PHE A 437 -7.38 15.26 9.12
N TYR A 438 -7.42 14.10 9.79
CA TYR A 438 -6.48 13.00 9.65
C TYR A 438 -7.20 11.79 9.06
N PRO A 439 -7.08 11.53 7.75
CA PRO A 439 -7.67 10.34 7.13
C PRO A 439 -7.03 9.09 7.70
N SER A 440 -7.82 8.02 7.84
CA SER A 440 -7.31 6.70 8.19
C SER A 440 -7.53 5.70 7.06
N ALA A 441 -6.75 4.61 7.06
CA ALA A 441 -6.92 3.49 6.13
C ALA A 441 -8.02 2.50 6.58
N PHE A 442 -8.81 2.85 7.59
CA PHE A 442 -9.84 1.98 8.12
C PHE A 442 -11.23 2.44 7.69
N SER A 443 -12.08 1.45 7.43
CA SER A 443 -13.50 1.65 7.22
C SER A 443 -14.31 0.74 8.14
N PHE A 444 -15.50 1.21 8.47
CA PHE A 444 -16.46 0.52 9.31
C PHE A 444 -17.64 0.07 8.43
N THR A 445 -17.99 -1.20 8.50
CA THR A 445 -19.07 -1.79 7.69
C THR A 445 -20.25 -2.21 8.56
N TYR A 446 -21.40 -1.61 8.28
CA TYR A 446 -22.72 -2.02 8.80
C TYR A 446 -23.27 -3.14 7.92
N THR A 447 -23.51 -4.32 8.50
CA THR A 447 -24.08 -5.47 7.77
C THR A 447 -25.52 -5.72 8.22
N PRO A 448 -26.51 -5.73 7.30
CA PRO A 448 -27.88 -6.08 7.64
C PRO A 448 -27.98 -7.50 8.20
N GLU A 449 -28.73 -7.70 9.28
CA GLU A 449 -29.03 -9.06 9.74
C GLU A 449 -30.14 -9.69 8.90
N TYR A 450 -29.79 -10.78 8.20
CA TYR A 450 -30.77 -11.68 7.63
C TYR A 450 -31.45 -12.42 8.78
N SER A 451 -32.70 -12.08 9.09
CA SER A 451 -33.51 -12.88 9.98
C SER A 451 -33.77 -14.24 9.32
N ALA A 452 -32.96 -15.25 9.64
CA ALA A 452 -33.45 -16.62 9.59
C ALA A 452 -34.62 -16.67 10.57
N ARG A 453 -35.82 -17.00 10.09
CA ARG A 453 -36.97 -17.23 10.95
C ARG A 453 -36.56 -18.23 12.03
N PRO A 454 -36.87 -18.03 13.31
CA PRO A 454 -36.77 -19.10 14.28
C PRO A 454 -37.72 -20.20 13.79
N GLY A 455 -37.21 -21.39 13.48
CA GLY A 455 -38.06 -22.57 13.41
C GLY A 455 -38.74 -22.72 14.78
N PRO A 456 -40.04 -23.05 14.85
CA PRO A 456 -40.72 -23.17 16.13
C PRO A 456 -40.05 -24.27 16.95
N SER A 457 -39.37 -23.86 18.02
CA SER A 457 -38.91 -24.75 19.08
C SER A 457 -40.11 -25.04 19.99
N GLY A 458 -40.57 -26.30 19.96
CA GLY A 458 -41.46 -26.84 20.98
C GLY A 458 -42.71 -27.51 20.42
N VAL A 459 -42.57 -28.73 19.89
CA VAL A 459 -43.55 -29.80 20.08
C VAL A 459 -42.75 -31.09 20.21
N ALA A 460 -43.04 -31.86 21.26
CA ALA A 460 -42.47 -33.17 21.54
C ALA A 460 -42.66 -34.13 20.34
N GLU A 461 -41.73 -35.08 20.18
CA GLU A 461 -41.90 -36.21 19.27
C GLU A 461 -43.22 -36.93 19.56
N PRO A 462 -44.08 -37.18 18.55
CA PRO A 462 -44.97 -38.30 18.58
C PRO A 462 -44.26 -39.52 17.97
N ALA A 463 -44.42 -40.64 18.66
CA ALA A 463 -43.96 -41.95 18.24
C ALA A 463 -44.42 -42.29 16.80
N THR A 464 -43.56 -43.03 16.11
CA THR A 464 -43.80 -43.77 14.87
C THR A 464 -45.17 -44.44 14.83
N ASP A 465 -45.98 -44.08 13.83
CA ASP A 465 -47.10 -44.87 13.32
C ASP A 465 -46.80 -45.24 11.85
N PRO A 466 -46.93 -46.51 11.40
CA PRO A 466 -46.32 -46.97 10.15
C PRO A 466 -47.18 -46.86 8.87
N ASP A 467 -48.28 -46.10 8.86
CA ASP A 467 -49.24 -46.09 7.72
C ASP A 467 -49.43 -44.73 7.00
N ALA A 468 -48.47 -43.80 7.08
CA ALA A 468 -48.60 -42.45 6.48
C ALA A 468 -47.94 -42.25 5.10
N ASP A 469 -47.38 -43.29 4.47
CA ASP A 469 -46.67 -43.18 3.19
C ASP A 469 -47.55 -43.35 1.94
N ALA A 470 -48.85 -43.61 2.08
CA ALA A 470 -49.75 -43.83 0.92
C ALA A 470 -50.36 -42.55 0.31
N ASP A 471 -50.39 -41.43 1.06
CA ASP A 471 -51.02 -40.17 0.62
C ASP A 471 -50.05 -39.20 -0.08
N ALA A 472 -48.74 -39.39 0.09
CA ALA A 472 -47.73 -38.55 -0.55
C ALA A 472 -47.54 -38.90 -2.03
N ASP A 473 -47.57 -40.21 -2.37
CA ASP A 473 -47.40 -40.69 -3.74
C ASP A 473 -48.61 -40.39 -4.62
N THR A 474 -49.83 -40.43 -4.06
CA THR A 474 -51.06 -40.04 -4.76
C THR A 474 -51.13 -38.53 -5.04
N LEU A 475 -50.58 -37.69 -4.14
CA LEU A 475 -50.46 -36.25 -4.36
C LEU A 475 -49.40 -35.90 -5.42
N LEU A 476 -48.28 -36.64 -5.44
CA LEU A 476 -47.22 -36.49 -6.45
C LEU A 476 -47.69 -36.92 -7.85
N GLU A 477 -48.46 -38.01 -7.96
CA GLU A 477 -49.08 -38.43 -9.24
C GLU A 477 -50.13 -37.43 -9.73
N SER A 478 -50.91 -36.84 -8.82
CA SER A 478 -51.87 -35.76 -9.13
C SER A 478 -51.19 -34.54 -9.74
N ILE A 479 -50.07 -34.09 -9.15
CA ILE A 479 -49.31 -32.91 -9.62
C ILE A 479 -48.63 -33.20 -10.97
N HIS A 480 -48.12 -34.42 -11.18
CA HIS A 480 -47.47 -34.81 -12.42
C HIS A 480 -48.46 -34.92 -13.60
N HIS A 481 -49.67 -35.40 -13.32
CA HIS A 481 -50.75 -35.49 -14.31
C HIS A 481 -51.32 -34.11 -14.69
N GLU A 482 -51.32 -33.15 -13.76
CA GLU A 482 -51.79 -31.78 -14.03
C GLU A 482 -50.80 -31.00 -14.92
N PHE A 483 -49.49 -31.23 -14.73
CA PHE A 483 -48.43 -30.63 -15.55
C PHE A 483 -48.40 -31.14 -17.01
N THR A 484 -48.93 -32.32 -17.31
CA THR A 484 -48.96 -32.91 -18.67
C THR A 484 -50.20 -32.54 -19.49
N ARG A 485 -51.22 -31.90 -18.90
CA ARG A 485 -52.45 -31.49 -19.62
C ARG A 485 -52.42 -30.05 -20.14
N THR A 486 -51.52 -29.19 -19.67
CA THR A 486 -51.43 -27.80 -20.13
C THR A 486 -50.30 -27.63 -21.15
N ASN A 487 -50.66 -27.70 -22.43
CA ASN A 487 -49.83 -27.25 -23.55
C ASN A 487 -49.42 -25.78 -23.36
N PHE A 488 -48.16 -25.52 -23.02
CA PHE A 488 -47.54 -24.22 -23.26
C PHE A 488 -46.30 -24.41 -24.13
N HIS A 489 -46.44 -24.07 -25.40
CA HIS A 489 -45.33 -23.95 -26.35
C HIS A 489 -44.48 -22.73 -26.00
N LEU A 490 -43.22 -22.94 -25.64
CA LEU A 490 -42.20 -21.90 -25.63
C LEU A 490 -41.61 -21.82 -27.05
N PHE A 491 -42.02 -20.82 -27.84
CA PHE A 491 -41.31 -20.48 -29.07
C PHE A 491 -40.01 -19.76 -28.71
N ILE A 492 -38.88 -20.37 -29.07
CA ILE A 492 -37.61 -19.68 -29.26
C ILE A 492 -37.67 -19.06 -30.66
N GLN A 493 -37.53 -17.73 -30.75
CA GLN A 493 -37.20 -17.10 -32.03
C GLN A 493 -35.89 -16.34 -31.87
N THR A 494 -34.98 -16.68 -32.78
CA THR A 494 -33.60 -16.21 -32.98
C THR A 494 -33.47 -14.71 -33.13
#